data_AF-W0GWG1-F1
#
_entry.id   AF-W0GWG1-F1
#
_cell.length_a   1.000
_cell.length_b   1.000
_cell.length_c   1.000
_cell.angle_alpha   90.00
_cell.angle_beta   90.00
_cell.angle_gamma   90.00
#
_symmetry.space_group_name_H-M   'P 1'
#
loop_
_entity.id
_entity.type
_entity.pdbx_description
1 polymer ?
#
loop_
_entity_poly.entity_id
_entity_poly.type
_entity_poly.pdbx_seq_one_letter_code
_entity_poly.pdbx_strand_id
1 'polypeptide(L)'
;MYRALLSFAQTLLIEPRCPICDGPWDSQLLPTTPCTTCLMHLLSLVRDWGLLPLPWCALGPYAGPLRLLLLKLRQPRQGKALGALVQLLSECFALPETAVLVPIPCWKRQRYTPLPQRIALGLGRPTADLLHGIRPGVSQHYLNRRQRQTNLRGAFQASPLKNKVPSARSGSWTTSSRPGPPL
;
A
#
# COMPACT_ATOMS: atom_id res chain seq x y z
N MET A 1 4.75 9.88 -37.88
CA MET A 1 4.42 8.61 -38.58
C MET A 1 5.09 7.38 -37.98
N TYR A 2 6.40 7.39 -37.70
CA TYR A 2 7.13 6.23 -37.13
C TYR A 2 6.51 5.63 -35.85
N ARG A 3 6.09 6.45 -34.88
CA ARG A 3 5.44 5.96 -33.65
C ARG A 3 4.12 5.22 -33.87
N ALA A 4 3.34 5.63 -34.86
CA ALA A 4 2.05 4.99 -35.17
C ALA A 4 2.27 3.61 -35.83
N LEU A 5 3.22 3.52 -36.76
CA LEU A 5 3.65 2.25 -37.37
C LEU A 5 4.24 1.30 -36.32
N LEU A 6 5.03 1.81 -35.39
CA LEU A 6 5.63 1.01 -34.33
C LEU A 6 4.56 0.49 -33.34
N SER A 7 3.56 1.30 -33.01
CA SER A 7 2.40 0.89 -32.20
C SER A 7 1.53 -0.15 -32.92
N PHE A 8 1.35 -0.02 -34.23
CA PHE A 8 0.60 -0.96 -35.06
C PHE A 8 1.35 -2.30 -35.22
N ALA A 9 2.65 -2.26 -35.48
CA ALA A 9 3.48 -3.46 -35.55
C ALA A 9 3.54 -4.19 -34.19
N GLN A 10 3.60 -3.44 -33.09
CA GLN A 10 3.54 -4.02 -31.74
C GLN A 10 2.20 -4.71 -31.45
N THR A 11 1.08 -4.20 -31.97
CA THR A 11 -0.23 -4.84 -31.79
C THR A 11 -0.39 -6.12 -32.61
N LEU A 12 0.34 -6.26 -33.73
CA LEU A 12 0.37 -7.48 -34.54
C LEU A 12 1.35 -8.54 -34.01
N LEU A 13 2.43 -8.14 -33.33
CA LEU A 13 3.50 -9.04 -32.88
C LEU A 13 3.42 -9.40 -31.39
N ILE A 14 2.74 -8.60 -30.57
CA ILE A 14 2.63 -8.81 -29.13
C ILE A 14 1.19 -9.22 -28.81
N GLU A 15 0.99 -10.52 -28.66
CA GLU A 15 -0.29 -11.04 -28.17
C GLU A 15 -0.51 -10.52 -26.73
N PRO A 16 -1.62 -9.81 -26.46
CA PRO A 16 -1.91 -9.31 -25.13
C PRO A 16 -2.10 -10.49 -24.17
N ARG A 17 -1.40 -10.44 -23.03
CA ARG A 17 -1.47 -11.44 -21.98
C ARG A 17 -1.98 -10.84 -20.68
N CYS A 18 -2.73 -11.65 -19.95
CA CYS A 18 -3.33 -11.26 -18.68
C CYS A 18 -2.25 -10.82 -17.67
N PRO A 19 -2.39 -9.65 -17.02
CA PRO A 19 -1.44 -9.17 -16.01
C PRO A 19 -1.30 -10.09 -14.76
N ILE A 20 -2.27 -10.98 -14.54
CA ILE A 20 -2.37 -11.81 -13.33
C ILE A 20 -1.93 -13.24 -13.59
N CYS A 21 -2.52 -13.92 -14.58
CA CYS A 21 -2.22 -15.32 -14.87
C CYS A 21 -1.27 -15.52 -16.06
N ASP A 22 -0.89 -14.45 -16.77
CA ASP A 22 -0.07 -14.48 -17.98
C ASP A 22 -0.68 -15.33 -19.14
N GLY A 23 -1.96 -15.72 -19.01
CA GLY A 23 -2.73 -16.40 -20.04
C GLY A 23 -3.26 -15.47 -21.13
N PRO A 24 -3.97 -16.01 -22.14
CA PRO A 24 -4.53 -15.23 -23.23
C PRO A 24 -5.50 -14.17 -22.68
N TRP A 25 -5.41 -12.97 -23.23
CA TRP A 25 -6.26 -11.86 -22.84
C TRP A 25 -7.56 -11.87 -23.66
N ASP A 26 -8.69 -11.89 -22.96
CA ASP A 26 -10.04 -12.07 -23.49
C ASP A 26 -10.98 -10.92 -23.11
N SER A 27 -10.47 -9.87 -22.46
CA SER A 27 -11.26 -8.75 -21.98
C SER A 27 -11.54 -7.76 -23.10
N GLN A 28 -12.77 -7.22 -23.15
CA GLN A 28 -13.13 -6.12 -24.04
C GLN A 28 -12.56 -4.76 -23.59
N LEU A 29 -11.93 -4.68 -22.41
CA LEU A 29 -11.36 -3.46 -21.84
C LEU A 29 -9.96 -3.18 -22.41
N LEU A 30 -9.17 -2.27 -21.82
CA LEU A 30 -7.79 -2.05 -22.29
C LEU A 30 -6.86 -3.25 -21.99
N PRO A 31 -5.79 -3.50 -22.76
CA PRO A 31 -4.82 -4.62 -22.56
C PRO A 31 -4.09 -4.65 -21.21
N THR A 32 -4.35 -3.67 -20.35
CA THR A 32 -3.86 -3.53 -18.99
C THR A 32 -4.80 -4.13 -17.95
N THR A 33 -6.01 -4.54 -18.34
CA THR A 33 -6.99 -5.16 -17.45
C THR A 33 -6.73 -6.66 -17.27
N PRO A 34 -7.15 -7.26 -16.14
CA PRO A 34 -7.18 -8.71 -15.99
C PRO A 34 -8.03 -9.35 -17.09
N CYS A 35 -7.71 -10.60 -17.47
CA CYS A 35 -8.65 -11.42 -18.22
C CYS A 35 -9.95 -11.64 -17.43
N THR A 36 -11.04 -11.95 -18.11
CA THR A 36 -12.38 -12.10 -17.55
C THR A 36 -12.39 -13.09 -16.39
N THR A 37 -11.71 -14.23 -16.54
CA THR A 37 -11.58 -15.24 -15.48
C THR A 37 -10.88 -14.70 -14.23
N CYS A 38 -9.78 -13.96 -14.40
CA CYS A 38 -9.07 -13.36 -13.26
C CYS A 38 -9.88 -12.23 -12.62
N LEU A 39 -10.58 -11.43 -13.42
CA LEU A 39 -11.44 -10.37 -12.91
C LEU A 39 -12.58 -10.95 -12.08
N MET A 40 -13.29 -11.97 -12.61
CA MET A 40 -14.37 -12.64 -11.88
C MET A 40 -13.88 -13.28 -10.58
N HIS A 41 -12.71 -13.92 -10.58
CA HIS A 41 -12.10 -14.46 -9.36
C HIS A 41 -11.73 -13.39 -8.34
N LEU A 42 -11.32 -12.20 -8.80
CA LEU A 42 -11.00 -11.09 -7.90
C LEU A 42 -12.26 -10.39 -7.37
N LEU A 43 -13.30 -10.28 -8.19
CA LEU A 43 -14.59 -9.71 -7.79
C LEU A 43 -15.39 -10.64 -6.87
N SER A 44 -15.17 -11.95 -6.96
CA SER A 44 -15.77 -12.95 -6.06
C SER A 44 -15.10 -13.02 -4.69
N LEU A 45 -14.02 -12.24 -4.47
CA LEU A 45 -13.45 -12.12 -3.14
C LEU A 45 -14.49 -11.55 -2.17
N VAL A 46 -14.67 -12.24 -1.06
CA VAL A 46 -15.63 -11.85 -0.02
C VAL A 46 -15.28 -10.46 0.47
N ARG A 47 -16.18 -9.51 0.22
CA ARG A 47 -16.13 -8.19 0.83
C ARG A 47 -16.73 -8.27 2.22
N ASP A 48 -15.89 -8.02 3.21
CA ASP A 48 -16.33 -7.86 4.60
C ASP A 48 -16.35 -6.37 4.93
N TRP A 49 -17.36 -5.91 5.66
CA TRP A 49 -17.52 -4.51 5.98
C TRP A 49 -18.10 -4.33 7.37
N GLY A 50 -17.81 -3.18 7.97
CA GLY A 50 -18.33 -2.82 9.28
C GLY A 50 -18.36 -1.32 9.48
N LEU A 51 -19.16 -0.87 10.44
CA LEU A 51 -19.36 0.55 10.72
C LEU A 51 -18.54 1.07 11.91
N LEU A 52 -18.01 0.16 12.74
CA LEU A 52 -17.38 0.51 14.00
C LEU A 52 -15.90 0.05 14.04
N PRO A 53 -15.01 0.84 14.67
CA PRO A 53 -15.25 2.19 15.22
C PRO A 53 -15.35 3.29 14.13
N LEU A 54 -15.04 2.95 12.87
CA LEU A 54 -15.25 3.76 11.67
C LEU A 54 -15.72 2.82 10.56
N PRO A 55 -16.42 3.33 9.53
CA PRO A 55 -16.74 2.55 8.34
C PRO A 55 -15.46 1.95 7.73
N TRP A 56 -15.45 0.63 7.55
CA TRP A 56 -14.35 -0.10 6.94
C TRP A 56 -14.89 -1.14 5.98
N CYS A 57 -14.12 -1.43 4.94
CA CYS A 57 -14.39 -2.51 4.02
C CYS A 57 -13.05 -3.20 3.70
N ALA A 58 -13.07 -4.53 3.77
CA ALA A 58 -11.97 -5.39 3.39
C ALA A 58 -12.33 -6.06 2.06
N LEU A 59 -11.38 -6.02 1.11
CA LEU A 59 -11.53 -6.68 -0.19
C LEU A 59 -11.63 -8.22 -0.06
N GLY A 60 -11.07 -8.77 1.01
CA GLY A 60 -11.09 -10.20 1.30
C GLY A 60 -9.86 -10.67 2.07
N PRO A 61 -9.73 -11.98 2.33
CA PRO A 61 -8.57 -12.54 3.01
C PRO A 61 -7.29 -12.34 2.17
N TYR A 62 -6.16 -12.15 2.84
CA TYR A 62 -4.84 -12.11 2.19
C TYR A 62 -4.39 -13.51 1.73
N ALA A 63 -5.04 -14.02 0.68
CA ALA A 63 -4.83 -15.34 0.12
C ALA A 63 -5.09 -15.37 -1.39
N GLY A 64 -4.77 -16.51 -2.02
CA GLY A 64 -5.16 -16.78 -3.40
C GLY A 64 -4.68 -15.74 -4.44
N PRO A 65 -5.50 -15.44 -5.47
CA PRO A 65 -5.16 -14.51 -6.55
C PRO A 65 -4.82 -13.09 -6.07
N LEU A 66 -5.52 -12.59 -5.03
CA LEU A 66 -5.22 -11.27 -4.45
C LEU A 66 -3.80 -11.23 -3.87
N ARG A 67 -3.41 -12.27 -3.12
CA ARG A 67 -2.05 -12.36 -2.58
C ARG A 67 -1.01 -12.41 -3.70
N LEU A 68 -1.25 -13.21 -4.75
CA LEU A 68 -0.34 -13.28 -5.90
C LEU A 68 -0.18 -11.93 -6.59
N LEU A 69 -1.28 -11.20 -6.80
CA LEU A 69 -1.27 -9.84 -7.35
C LEU A 69 -0.45 -8.88 -6.49
N LEU A 70 -0.69 -8.87 -5.17
CA LEU A 70 0.04 -8.02 -4.22
C LEU A 70 1.54 -8.37 -4.14
N LEU A 71 1.90 -9.64 -4.31
CA LEU A 71 3.31 -10.06 -4.38
C LEU A 71 3.97 -9.63 -5.68
N LYS A 72 3.28 -9.76 -6.84
CA LYS A 72 3.77 -9.23 -8.13
C LYS A 72 4.08 -7.74 -7.99
N LEU A 73 3.19 -6.94 -7.38
CA LEU A 73 3.38 -5.50 -7.19
C LEU A 73 4.62 -5.08 -6.38
N ARG A 74 5.26 -6.00 -5.64
CA ARG A 74 6.52 -5.73 -4.95
C ARG A 74 7.73 -5.76 -5.89
N GLN A 75 7.59 -6.30 -7.09
CA GLN A 75 8.66 -6.33 -8.08
C GLN A 75 8.72 -5.02 -8.87
N PRO A 76 9.91 -4.59 -9.31
CA PRO A 76 10.06 -3.42 -10.18
C PRO A 76 9.25 -3.57 -11.48
N ARG A 77 8.79 -2.45 -12.05
CA ARG A 77 8.19 -2.36 -13.40
C ARG A 77 6.89 -3.16 -13.64
N GLN A 78 6.14 -3.49 -12.59
CA GLN A 78 4.86 -4.20 -12.72
C GLN A 78 3.66 -3.26 -12.98
N GLY A 79 3.71 -2.50 -14.08
CA GLY A 79 2.64 -1.55 -14.46
C GLY A 79 1.31 -2.22 -14.75
N LYS A 80 1.36 -3.37 -15.42
CA LYS A 80 0.21 -4.23 -15.75
C LYS A 80 -0.52 -4.75 -14.49
N ALA A 81 0.22 -5.26 -13.51
CA ALA A 81 -0.36 -5.69 -12.22
C ALA A 81 -0.95 -4.53 -11.43
N LEU A 82 -0.37 -3.33 -11.53
CA LEU A 82 -0.94 -2.14 -10.90
C LEU A 82 -2.26 -1.74 -11.54
N GLY A 83 -2.34 -1.72 -12.87
CA GLY A 83 -3.58 -1.45 -13.60
C GLY A 83 -4.69 -2.42 -13.20
N ALA A 84 -4.37 -3.71 -13.10
CA ALA A 84 -5.28 -4.73 -12.61
C ALA A 84 -5.80 -4.46 -11.19
N LEU A 85 -4.93 -4.09 -10.25
CA LEU A 85 -5.35 -3.74 -8.89
C LEU A 85 -6.22 -2.49 -8.87
N VAL A 86 -5.84 -1.45 -9.61
CA VAL A 86 -6.60 -0.19 -9.68
C VAL A 86 -7.99 -0.45 -10.23
N GLN A 87 -8.13 -1.20 -11.33
CA GLN A 87 -9.44 -1.57 -11.88
C GLN A 87 -10.29 -2.29 -10.83
N LEU A 88 -9.72 -3.30 -10.16
CA LEU A 88 -10.42 -4.03 -9.11
C LEU A 88 -10.91 -3.10 -7.98
N LEU A 89 -10.06 -2.17 -7.55
CA LEU A 89 -10.43 -1.22 -6.50
C LEU A 89 -11.54 -0.27 -6.98
N SER A 90 -11.49 0.22 -8.21
CA SER A 90 -12.54 1.07 -8.79
C SER A 90 -13.89 0.36 -8.89
N GLU A 91 -13.90 -0.92 -9.29
CA GLU A 91 -15.12 -1.74 -9.36
C GLU A 91 -15.69 -2.09 -7.98
N CYS A 92 -14.81 -2.25 -6.98
CA CYS A 92 -15.21 -2.65 -5.63
C CYS A 92 -15.60 -1.48 -4.73
N PHE A 93 -15.11 -0.27 -5.00
CA PHE A 93 -15.23 0.87 -4.10
C PHE A 93 -15.67 2.13 -4.84
N ALA A 94 -16.85 2.64 -4.49
CA ALA A 94 -17.29 3.97 -4.87
C ALA A 94 -16.65 5.02 -3.95
N LEU A 95 -15.48 5.54 -4.34
CA LEU A 95 -14.79 6.59 -3.59
C LEU A 95 -15.38 7.97 -3.92
N PRO A 96 -15.78 8.78 -2.92
CA PRO A 96 -16.15 10.17 -3.14
C PRO A 96 -15.09 10.95 -3.93
N GLU A 97 -15.51 11.94 -4.72
CA GLU A 97 -14.57 12.80 -5.46
C GLU A 97 -13.63 13.56 -4.53
N THR A 98 -14.12 13.90 -3.33
CA THR A 98 -13.38 14.58 -2.27
C THR A 98 -12.47 13.66 -1.45
N ALA A 99 -12.43 12.36 -1.76
CA ALA A 99 -11.66 11.40 -0.98
C ALA A 99 -10.14 11.63 -1.13
N VAL A 100 -9.44 11.70 0.01
CA VAL A 100 -7.98 11.72 0.07
C VAL A 100 -7.48 10.36 0.53
N LEU A 101 -6.52 9.79 -0.20
CA LEU A 101 -5.93 8.50 0.15
C LEU A 101 -4.73 8.69 1.09
N VAL A 102 -4.82 8.11 2.28
CA VAL A 102 -3.80 8.22 3.32
C VAL A 102 -3.04 6.90 3.43
N PRO A 103 -1.74 6.85 3.08
CA PRO A 103 -0.95 5.64 3.24
C PRO A 103 -0.75 5.32 4.73
N ILE A 104 -0.81 4.03 5.08
CA ILE A 104 -0.40 3.59 6.41
C ILE A 104 1.14 3.62 6.47
N PRO A 105 1.75 4.40 7.38
CA PRO A 105 3.19 4.57 7.38
C PRO A 105 3.89 3.26 7.76
N CYS A 106 4.94 2.92 7.00
CA CYS A 106 5.77 1.76 7.27
C CYS A 106 6.98 2.16 8.12
N TRP A 107 7.25 1.41 9.20
CA TRP A 107 8.40 1.66 10.07
C TRP A 107 9.75 1.36 9.39
N LYS A 108 9.76 0.53 8.34
CA LYS A 108 10.96 0.23 7.53
C LYS A 108 11.17 1.32 6.48
N ARG A 109 11.71 2.47 6.92
CA ARG A 109 11.96 3.66 6.08
C ARG A 109 12.75 3.36 4.80
N GLN A 110 13.64 2.36 4.82
CA GLN A 110 14.50 1.98 3.70
C GLN A 110 13.78 1.23 2.56
N ARG A 111 12.51 0.82 2.75
CA ARG A 111 11.69 0.14 1.73
C ARG A 111 10.39 0.90 1.45
N TYR A 112 10.46 2.23 1.44
CA TYR A 112 9.31 3.06 1.08
C TYR A 112 8.93 2.74 -0.37
N THR A 113 7.92 1.89 -0.52
CA THR A 113 7.45 1.44 -1.83
C THR A 113 6.51 2.52 -2.33
N PRO A 114 6.67 3.07 -3.56
CA PRO A 114 5.78 4.10 -4.09
C PRO A 114 4.38 3.55 -4.43
N LEU A 115 4.05 2.35 -3.96
CA LEU A 115 2.82 1.64 -4.28
C LEU A 115 1.57 2.40 -3.83
N PRO A 116 1.48 2.95 -2.60
CA PRO A 116 0.31 3.73 -2.21
C PRO A 116 0.08 4.95 -3.12
N GLN A 117 1.14 5.69 -3.45
CA GLN A 117 1.07 6.84 -4.37
C GLN A 117 0.63 6.40 -5.76
N ARG A 118 1.15 5.28 -6.25
CA ARG A 118 0.81 4.74 -7.57
C ARG A 118 -0.64 4.23 -7.64
N ILE A 119 -1.16 3.63 -6.57
CA ILE A 119 -2.57 3.24 -6.46
C ILE A 119 -3.45 4.49 -6.50
N ALA A 120 -3.10 5.52 -5.73
CA ALA A 120 -3.87 6.76 -5.68
C ALA A 120 -3.90 7.50 -7.02
N LEU A 121 -2.76 7.57 -7.71
CA LEU A 121 -2.69 8.10 -9.07
C LEU A 121 -3.60 7.31 -10.02
N GLY A 122 -3.58 5.97 -9.95
CA GLY A 122 -4.44 5.13 -10.78
C GLY A 122 -5.93 5.31 -10.49
N LEU A 123 -6.30 5.59 -9.23
CA LEU A 123 -7.68 5.88 -8.82
C LEU A 123 -8.09 7.34 -9.10
N GLY A 124 -7.19 8.19 -9.61
CA GLY A 124 -7.44 9.61 -9.79
C GLY A 124 -7.79 10.31 -8.47
N ARG A 125 -7.07 9.98 -7.39
CA ARG A 125 -7.26 10.57 -6.05
C ARG A 125 -5.96 11.16 -5.51
N PRO A 126 -6.04 12.28 -4.78
CA PRO A 126 -4.86 12.85 -4.12
C PRO A 126 -4.40 11.96 -2.96
N THR A 127 -3.12 12.06 -2.62
CA THR A 127 -2.54 11.44 -1.41
C THR A 127 -2.10 12.48 -0.40
N ALA A 128 -2.25 12.17 0.89
CA ALA A 128 -1.69 13.00 1.95
C ALA A 128 -1.16 12.14 3.10
N ASP A 129 -0.04 12.58 3.70
CA ASP A 129 0.58 11.92 4.86
C ASP A 129 -0.10 12.38 6.16
N LEU A 130 -1.36 12.00 6.36
CA LEU A 130 -2.16 12.38 7.53
C LEU A 130 -2.04 11.40 8.71
N LEU A 131 -1.36 10.26 8.53
CA LEU A 131 -1.17 9.25 9.56
C LEU A 131 0.32 9.08 9.86
N HIS A 132 0.71 9.25 11.11
CA HIS A 132 2.10 9.17 11.55
C HIS A 132 2.31 7.97 12.46
N GLY A 133 3.38 7.21 12.22
CA GLY A 133 3.82 6.16 13.13
C GLY A 133 4.58 6.78 14.31
N ILE A 134 4.07 6.56 15.53
CA ILE A 134 4.64 7.13 16.77
C ILE A 134 5.65 6.18 17.42
N ARG A 135 5.46 4.87 17.23
CA ARG A 135 6.38 3.83 17.71
C ARG A 135 6.42 2.66 16.73
N PRO A 136 7.50 1.88 16.69
CA PRO A 136 7.53 0.63 15.93
C PRO A 136 6.54 -0.38 16.52
N GLY A 137 5.93 -1.16 15.62
CA GLY A 137 5.14 -2.35 15.96
C GLY A 137 5.84 -3.62 15.48
N VAL A 138 5.51 -4.75 16.11
CA VAL A 138 5.99 -6.07 15.66
C VAL A 138 5.19 -6.56 14.44
N SER A 139 5.74 -7.54 13.72
CA SER A 139 5.06 -8.17 12.58
C SER A 139 3.71 -8.79 13.02
N GLN A 140 2.63 -8.51 12.28
CA GLN A 140 1.28 -9.00 12.58
C GLN A 140 1.09 -10.49 12.28
N HIS A 141 1.97 -11.10 11.48
CA HIS A 141 1.80 -12.46 10.93
C HIS A 141 1.63 -13.54 12.01
N TYR A 142 2.38 -13.45 13.11
CA TYR A 142 2.39 -14.46 14.17
C TYR A 142 1.57 -14.07 15.40
N LEU A 143 0.85 -12.95 15.33
CA LEU A 143 0.08 -12.45 16.46
C LEU A 143 -1.35 -12.99 16.43
N ASN A 144 -1.87 -13.41 17.58
CA ASN A 144 -3.29 -13.66 17.78
C ASN A 144 -4.08 -12.34 17.85
N ARG A 145 -5.42 -12.41 17.82
CA ARG A 145 -6.32 -11.23 17.80
C ARG A 145 -6.00 -10.19 18.89
N ARG A 146 -5.82 -10.63 20.14
CA ARG A 146 -5.54 -9.75 21.28
C ARG A 146 -4.17 -9.09 21.14
N GLN A 147 -3.15 -9.86 20.73
CA GLN A 147 -1.81 -9.34 20.47
C GLN A 147 -1.80 -8.31 19.33
N ARG A 148 -2.55 -8.55 18.24
CA ARG A 148 -2.67 -7.58 17.13
C ARG A 148 -3.25 -6.26 17.60
N GLN A 149 -4.33 -6.31 18.40
CA GLN A 149 -4.97 -5.14 18.96
C GLN A 149 -4.00 -4.35 19.87
N THR A 150 -3.32 -5.02 20.79
CA THR A 150 -2.33 -4.38 21.67
C THR A 150 -1.13 -3.82 20.90
N ASN A 151 -0.68 -4.51 19.85
CA ASN A 151 0.42 -4.04 19.00
C ASN A 151 0.07 -2.73 18.28
N LEU A 152 -1.18 -2.57 17.82
CA LEU A 152 -1.64 -1.36 17.13
C LEU A 152 -2.02 -0.21 18.06
N ARG A 153 -2.33 -0.49 19.34
CA ARG A 153 -2.74 0.54 20.31
C ARG A 153 -1.65 1.59 20.49
N GLY A 154 -1.98 2.85 20.19
CA GLY A 154 -1.04 3.98 20.26
C GLY A 154 0.15 3.89 19.30
N ALA A 155 0.10 3.02 18.28
CA ALA A 155 1.16 2.90 17.29
C ALA A 155 1.14 4.05 16.27
N PHE A 156 -0.04 4.63 16.01
CA PHE A 156 -0.25 5.68 15.04
C PHE A 156 -0.98 6.88 15.66
N GLN A 157 -0.78 8.05 15.04
CA GLN A 157 -1.45 9.29 15.38
C GLN A 157 -1.84 10.01 14.08
N ALA A 158 -3.08 10.51 14.02
CA ALA A 158 -3.54 11.34 12.92
C ALA A 158 -3.01 12.79 13.07
N SER A 159 -2.80 13.46 11.95
CA SER A 159 -2.47 14.88 11.87
C SER A 159 -3.64 15.77 12.35
N PRO A 160 -3.40 16.94 12.98
CA PRO A 160 -2.10 17.45 13.38
C PRO A 160 -1.49 16.60 14.50
N LEU A 161 -0.18 16.35 14.42
CA LEU A 161 0.57 15.78 15.53
C LEU A 161 0.35 16.69 16.74
N LYS A 162 -0.27 16.17 17.80
CA LYS A 162 -0.28 16.88 19.07
C LYS A 162 1.19 17.05 19.46
N ASN A 163 1.68 18.29 19.46
CA ASN A 163 3.05 18.63 19.80
C ASN A 163 3.45 17.81 21.03
N LYS A 164 4.50 16.99 20.90
CA LYS A 164 5.22 16.57 22.09
C LYS A 164 5.78 17.86 22.68
N VAL A 165 5.28 18.28 23.84
CA VAL A 165 6.04 19.18 24.71
C VAL A 165 7.44 18.58 24.76
N PRO A 166 8.51 19.31 24.40
CA PRO A 166 9.85 18.80 24.60
C PRO A 166 9.96 18.52 26.09
N SER A 167 10.03 17.24 26.47
CA SER A 167 10.37 16.92 27.84
C SER A 167 11.80 17.43 28.02
N ALA A 168 11.92 18.59 28.64
CA ALA A 168 13.14 18.99 29.30
C ALA A 168 13.44 17.91 30.35
N ARG A 169 14.19 16.89 29.94
CA ARG A 169 14.99 16.10 30.88
C ARG A 169 16.34 16.78 30.93
N SER A 170 16.41 17.72 31.87
CA SER A 170 17.59 17.97 32.69
C SER A 170 18.29 16.64 33.00
N GLY A 171 19.42 16.41 32.35
CA GLY A 171 20.39 15.38 32.69
C GLY A 171 21.74 16.07 32.77
N SER A 172 22.12 16.42 33.99
CA SER A 172 23.42 16.98 34.37
C SER A 172 24.58 16.19 33.73
N TRP A 173 25.41 16.88 32.95
CA TRP A 173 26.74 16.39 32.65
C TRP A 173 27.58 16.58 33.92
N THR A 174 27.75 15.52 34.71
CA THR A 174 28.83 15.47 35.69
C THR A 174 30.14 15.30 34.93
N THR A 175 30.88 16.39 34.77
CA THR A 175 32.28 16.37 34.36
C THR A 175 33.09 15.70 35.47
N SER A 176 33.60 14.49 35.24
CA SER A 176 34.67 13.95 36.09
C SER A 176 36.00 14.51 35.59
N SER A 177 36.57 15.40 36.39
CA SER A 177 37.94 15.88 36.28
C SER A 177 38.91 14.77 36.67
N ARG A 178 39.86 14.45 35.78
CA ARG A 178 41.05 13.62 36.08
C ARG A 178 41.94 14.35 37.10
N PRO A 179 42.59 13.65 38.05
CA PRO A 179 43.68 14.24 38.83
C PRO A 179 44.99 14.15 38.02
N GLY A 180 45.75 15.25 37.97
CA GLY A 180 47.11 15.29 37.44
C GLY A 180 48.12 14.65 38.42
N PRO A 181 49.32 14.26 37.95
CA PRO A 181 50.29 13.54 38.76
C PRO A 181 51.07 14.50 39.71
N PRO A 182 51.62 14.01 40.82
CA PRO A 182 52.46 14.80 41.70
C PRO A 182 53.90 14.92 41.17
N LEU A 183 54.56 16.02 41.55
CA LEU A 183 56.01 16.22 41.44
C LEU A 183 56.77 15.35 42.45
#